data_AF-A0A8B6EPB7-F1
#
_entry.id   AF-A0A8B6EPB7-F1
#
_cell.length_a   1.000
_cell.length_b   1.000
_cell.length_c   1.000
_cell.angle_alpha   90.00
_cell.angle_beta   90.00
_cell.angle_gamma   90.00
#
_symmetry.space_group_name_H-M   'P 1'
#
loop_
_entity.id
_entity.type
_entity.pdbx_description
1 polymer ?
#
loop_
_entity_poly.entity_id
_entity_poly.type
_entity_poly.pdbx_seq_one_letter_code
_entity_poly.pdbx_strand_id
1 'polypeptide(L)'
;MPGKFLKTPDLESFDNLKKEELVLLAKHLKLDFKVSMRKQIIKNLVIDKLVDAEILGEEALELKVENVDAFKLKQLELEHELKLKELEMKERLEKMDKKEKEDEFKLKIKRT
;
A
#
# COMPACT_ATOMS: atom_id res chain seq x y z
N MET A 1 17.70 -26.88 8.10
CA MET A 1 16.48 -27.73 8.06
C MET A 1 15.39 -27.00 8.83
N PRO A 2 14.21 -26.69 8.23
CA PRO A 2 13.05 -26.13 8.96
C PRO A 2 12.41 -27.17 9.93
N GLY A 3 13.19 -28.17 10.36
CA GLY A 3 12.71 -29.41 10.96
C GLY A 3 12.37 -29.33 12.44
N LYS A 4 12.38 -28.14 13.05
CA LYS A 4 11.78 -27.92 14.38
C LYS A 4 10.34 -27.43 14.25
N PHE A 5 10.09 -26.42 13.42
CA PHE A 5 8.74 -25.89 13.17
C PHE A 5 7.80 -26.93 12.56
N LEU A 6 8.25 -27.67 11.53
CA LEU A 6 7.40 -28.68 10.88
C LEU A 6 7.04 -29.87 11.79
N LYS A 7 7.67 -30.02 12.95
CA LYS A 7 7.34 -31.07 13.92
C LYS A 7 6.27 -30.64 14.92
N THR A 8 6.29 -29.38 15.31
CA THR A 8 5.31 -28.76 16.21
C THR A 8 5.11 -27.33 15.72
N PRO A 9 4.20 -27.12 14.74
CA PRO A 9 3.92 -25.79 14.24
C PRO A 9 3.16 -25.01 15.32
N ASP A 10 3.78 -23.99 15.88
CA ASP A 10 3.16 -23.06 16.81
C ASP A 10 3.41 -21.62 16.38
N LEU A 11 2.51 -20.73 16.76
CA LEU A 11 2.51 -19.35 16.31
C LEU A 11 3.75 -18.58 16.78
N GLU A 12 4.21 -18.85 18.00
CA GLU A 12 5.36 -18.18 18.62
C GLU A 12 6.67 -18.58 17.92
N SER A 13 6.85 -19.87 17.63
CA SER A 13 8.02 -20.35 16.92
C SER A 13 8.00 -19.93 15.44
N PHE A 14 6.82 -19.79 14.82
CA PHE A 14 6.67 -19.19 13.50
C PHE A 14 7.08 -17.72 13.48
N ASP A 15 6.63 -16.91 14.44
CA ASP A 15 6.90 -15.48 14.53
C ASP A 15 8.41 -15.18 14.60
N ASN A 16 9.12 -16.06 15.29
CA ASN A 16 10.56 -16.01 15.52
C ASN A 16 11.45 -16.51 14.37
N LEU A 17 10.88 -17.09 13.30
CA LEU A 17 11.67 -17.63 12.18
C LEU A 17 12.56 -16.56 11.54
N LYS A 18 13.82 -16.92 11.24
CA LYS A 18 14.74 -16.06 10.49
C LYS A 18 14.37 -16.03 9.01
N LYS A 19 14.87 -15.03 8.27
CA LYS A 19 14.61 -14.91 6.83
C LYS A 19 15.02 -16.16 6.05
N GLU A 20 16.18 -16.73 6.36
CA GLU A 20 16.68 -17.95 5.71
C GLU A 20 15.72 -19.14 5.92
N GLU A 21 15.16 -19.26 7.12
CA GLU A 21 14.21 -20.32 7.48
C GLU A 21 12.88 -20.12 6.79
N LEU A 22 12.38 -18.88 6.71
CA LEU A 22 11.19 -18.51 5.94
C LEU A 22 11.37 -18.78 4.44
N VAL A 23 12.55 -18.51 3.88
CA VAL A 23 12.88 -18.84 2.48
C VAL A 23 12.86 -20.35 2.25
N LEU A 24 13.43 -21.13 3.18
CA LEU A 24 13.39 -22.59 3.09
C LEU A 24 11.98 -23.14 3.21
N LEU A 25 11.18 -22.59 4.13
CA LEU A 25 9.78 -22.97 4.33
C LEU A 25 8.94 -22.61 3.10
N ALA A 26 9.10 -21.42 2.54
CA ALA A 26 8.42 -21.00 1.31
C ALA A 26 8.79 -21.90 0.11
N LYS A 27 10.07 -22.31 -0.01
CA LYS A 27 10.49 -23.31 -1.02
C LYS A 27 9.83 -24.67 -0.80
N HIS A 28 9.76 -25.12 0.46
CA HIS A 28 9.14 -26.39 0.81
C HIS A 28 7.64 -26.40 0.48
N LEU A 29 6.96 -25.29 0.76
CA LEU A 29 5.54 -25.06 0.45
C LEU A 29 5.29 -24.74 -1.04
N LYS A 30 6.33 -24.71 -1.87
CA LYS A 30 6.29 -24.39 -3.31
C LYS A 30 5.60 -23.04 -3.61
N LEU A 31 5.85 -22.04 -2.77
CA LEU A 31 5.35 -20.69 -2.98
C LEU A 31 6.14 -19.96 -4.06
N ASP A 32 5.46 -19.09 -4.81
CA ASP A 32 6.12 -18.17 -5.72
C ASP A 32 6.63 -16.95 -4.94
N PHE A 33 7.95 -16.82 -4.84
CA PHE A 33 8.60 -15.70 -4.15
C PHE A 33 10.00 -15.43 -4.71
N LYS A 34 10.49 -14.21 -4.52
CA LYS A 34 11.88 -13.85 -4.83
C LYS A 34 12.70 -13.79 -3.54
N VAL A 35 13.89 -14.39 -3.53
CA VAL A 35 14.79 -14.38 -2.35
C VAL A 35 15.18 -12.96 -1.91
N SER A 36 15.18 -12.01 -2.86
CA SER A 36 15.41 -10.58 -2.62
C SER A 36 14.27 -9.87 -1.88
N MET A 37 13.07 -10.45 -1.80
CA MET A 37 11.95 -9.87 -1.07
C MET A 37 12.29 -9.67 0.42
N ARG A 38 11.64 -8.68 1.04
CA ARG A 38 11.77 -8.41 2.47
C ARG A 38 11.25 -9.60 3.28
N LYS A 39 11.83 -9.82 4.47
CA LYS A 39 11.41 -10.90 5.39
C LYS A 39 9.88 -10.91 5.59
N GLN A 40 9.28 -9.74 5.82
CA GLN A 40 7.84 -9.63 6.07
C GLN A 40 6.98 -10.01 4.87
N ILE A 41 7.42 -9.71 3.64
CA ILE A 41 6.69 -10.12 2.42
C ILE A 41 6.66 -11.65 2.33
N ILE A 42 7.81 -12.29 2.52
CA ILE A 42 7.91 -13.76 2.51
C ILE A 42 7.10 -14.36 3.66
N LYS A 43 7.14 -13.74 4.84
CA LYS A 43 6.37 -14.17 6.01
C LYS A 43 4.86 -14.13 5.74
N ASN A 44 4.34 -13.05 5.18
CA ASN A 44 2.92 -12.94 4.84
C ASN A 44 2.48 -14.05 3.87
N LEU A 45 3.26 -14.30 2.81
CA LEU A 45 2.97 -15.39 1.85
C LEU A 45 2.93 -16.77 2.52
N VAL A 46 3.82 -16.99 3.49
CA VAL A 46 3.86 -18.26 4.23
C VAL A 46 2.67 -18.36 5.20
N ILE A 47 2.30 -17.27 5.90
CA ILE A 47 1.11 -17.25 6.77
C ILE A 47 -0.12 -17.66 5.97
N ASP A 48 -0.35 -17.01 4.82
CA ASP A 48 -1.51 -17.29 3.96
C ASP A 48 -1.57 -18.78 3.62
N LYS A 49 -0.43 -19.37 3.24
CA LYS A 49 -0.38 -20.78 2.89
C LYS A 49 -0.58 -21.73 4.07
N LEU A 50 -0.10 -21.37 5.26
CA LEU A 50 -0.23 -22.19 6.46
C LEU A 50 -1.64 -22.15 7.02
N VAL A 51 -2.31 -21.00 6.95
CA VAL A 51 -3.73 -20.85 7.32
C VAL A 51 -4.61 -21.60 6.33
N ASP A 52 -4.38 -21.46 5.02
CA ASP A 52 -5.10 -22.21 3.98
C ASP A 52 -4.95 -23.74 4.11
N ALA A 53 -3.82 -24.18 4.68
CA ALA A 53 -3.53 -25.60 4.91
C ALA A 53 -3.99 -26.08 6.30
N GLU A 54 -4.68 -25.25 7.08
CA GLU A 54 -5.13 -25.52 8.45
C GLU A 54 -3.98 -25.93 9.40
N ILE A 55 -2.74 -25.49 9.10
CA ILE A 55 -1.56 -25.75 9.92
C ILE A 55 -1.46 -24.74 11.07
N LEU A 56 -1.83 -23.49 10.79
CA LEU A 56 -1.99 -22.43 11.78
C LEU A 56 -3.45 -21.96 11.76
N GLY A 57 -3.96 -21.53 12.90
CA GLY A 57 -5.29 -20.93 12.97
C GLY A 57 -5.32 -19.51 12.43
N GLU A 58 -6.52 -18.95 12.31
CA GLU A 58 -6.76 -17.59 11.79
C GLU A 58 -6.06 -16.50 12.62
N GLU A 59 -5.75 -16.78 13.90
CA GLU A 59 -4.94 -15.90 14.74
C GLU A 59 -3.57 -15.54 14.12
N ALA A 60 -3.05 -16.40 13.22
CA ALA A 60 -1.81 -16.12 12.51
C ALA A 60 -1.92 -14.94 11.53
N LEU A 61 -3.13 -14.59 11.09
CA LEU A 61 -3.37 -13.44 10.21
C LEU A 61 -3.05 -12.12 10.91
N GLU A 62 -3.13 -12.06 12.25
CA GLU A 62 -2.78 -10.87 13.02
C GLU A 62 -1.29 -10.50 12.93
N LEU A 63 -0.42 -11.48 12.61
CA LEU A 63 1.00 -11.25 12.39
C LEU A 63 1.31 -10.65 11.01
N LYS A 64 0.31 -10.57 10.11
CA LYS A 64 0.51 -9.98 8.78
C LYS A 64 0.65 -8.47 8.90
N VAL A 65 1.74 -7.96 8.37
CA VAL A 65 1.95 -6.52 8.23
C VAL A 65 1.66 -6.12 6.79
N GLU A 66 0.75 -5.16 6.60
CA GLU A 66 0.56 -4.54 5.29
C GLU A 66 1.89 -3.90 4.86
N ASN A 67 2.45 -4.37 3.75
CA ASN A 67 3.57 -3.68 3.14
C ASN A 67 3.02 -2.48 2.37
N VAL A 68 2.75 -1.39 3.09
CA VAL A 68 2.57 -0.10 2.45
C VAL A 68 3.94 0.33 1.94
N ASP A 69 4.11 0.31 0.62
CA ASP A 69 5.33 0.81 0.00
C ASP A 69 5.39 2.32 0.24
N ALA A 70 6.27 2.74 1.16
CA ALA A 70 6.45 4.14 1.54
C ALA A 70 6.71 5.05 0.33
N PHE A 71 7.36 4.53 -0.72
CA PHE A 71 7.57 5.26 -1.96
C PHE A 71 6.26 5.50 -2.70
N LYS A 72 5.42 4.48 -2.81
CA LYS A 72 4.10 4.57 -3.44
C LYS A 72 3.16 5.48 -2.66
N LEU A 73 3.23 5.45 -1.33
CA LEU A 73 2.47 6.36 -0.48
C LEU A 73 2.90 7.81 -0.71
N LYS A 74 4.21 8.09 -0.74
CA LYS A 74 4.74 9.43 -1.02
C LYS A 74 4.36 9.93 -2.42
N GLN A 75 4.36 9.04 -3.41
CA GLN A 75 3.94 9.36 -4.77
C GLN A 75 2.45 9.74 -4.82
N LEU A 76 1.59 9.00 -4.13
CA LEU A 76 0.16 9.30 -4.02
C LEU A 76 -0.10 10.64 -3.31
N GLU A 77 0.63 10.93 -2.23
CA GLU A 77 0.56 12.23 -1.55
C GLU A 77 0.90 13.38 -2.49
N LEU A 78 1.98 13.25 -3.27
CA LEU A 78 2.41 14.28 -4.21
C LEU A 78 1.40 14.48 -5.34
N GLU A 79 0.86 13.38 -5.89
CA GLU A 79 -0.18 13.43 -6.93
C GLU A 79 -1.44 14.15 -6.42
N HIS A 80 -1.84 13.87 -5.18
CA HIS A 80 -2.97 14.55 -4.54
C HIS A 80 -2.69 16.05 -4.36
N GLU A 81 -1.50 16.44 -3.89
CA GLU A 81 -1.12 17.85 -3.74
C GLU A 81 -1.14 18.61 -5.08
N LEU A 82 -0.65 17.98 -6.16
CA LEU A 82 -0.68 18.57 -7.50
C LEU A 82 -2.12 18.78 -7.99
N LYS A 83 -3.00 17.78 -7.85
CA LYS A 83 -4.42 17.90 -8.24
C LYS A 83 -5.12 19.03 -7.49
N LEU A 84 -4.85 19.20 -6.20
CA LEU A 84 -5.41 20.31 -5.42
C LEU A 84 -4.94 21.66 -5.94
N LYS A 85 -3.65 21.82 -6.24
CA LYS A 85 -3.12 23.08 -6.80
C LYS A 85 -3.69 23.38 -8.18
N GLU A 86 -3.85 22.37 -9.03
CA GLU A 86 -4.47 22.53 -10.35
C GLU A 86 -5.93 23.00 -10.25
N LEU A 87 -6.71 22.39 -9.35
CA LEU A 87 -8.09 22.81 -9.09
C LEU A 87 -8.17 24.24 -8.55
N GLU A 88 -7.30 24.60 -7.60
CA GLU A 88 -7.26 25.96 -7.06
C GLU A 88 -6.92 26.99 -8.14
N MET A 89 -5.94 26.69 -9.01
CA MET A 89 -5.57 27.58 -10.12
C MET A 89 -6.72 27.74 -11.11
N LYS A 90 -7.42 26.65 -11.43
CA LYS A 90 -8.57 26.66 -12.33
C LYS A 90 -9.71 27.53 -11.76
N GLU A 91 -10.03 27.38 -10.49
CA GLU A 91 -11.04 28.24 -9.84
C GLU A 91 -10.67 29.72 -9.87
N ARG A 92 -9.37 30.04 -9.66
CA ARG A 92 -8.90 31.42 -9.73
C ARG A 92 -9.07 32.01 -11.13
N LEU A 93 -8.71 31.26 -12.16
CA LEU A 93 -8.89 31.68 -13.55
C LEU A 93 -10.38 31.89 -13.87
N GLU A 94 -11.25 30.95 -13.50
CA GLU A 94 -12.70 31.09 -13.72
C GLU A 94 -13.30 32.31 -13.00
N LYS A 95 -12.81 32.63 -11.79
CA LYS A 95 -13.23 33.83 -11.05
C LYS A 95 -12.77 35.12 -11.74
N MET A 96 -11.56 35.14 -12.29
CA MET A 96 -11.05 36.28 -13.06
C MET A 96 -11.86 36.49 -14.34
N ASP A 97 -12.10 35.44 -15.12
CA ASP A 97 -12.89 35.49 -16.35
C ASP A 97 -14.33 35.99 -16.10
N LYS A 98 -14.96 35.53 -15.01
CA LYS A 98 -16.30 36.01 -14.62
C LYS A 98 -16.29 37.50 -14.28
N LYS A 99 -15.28 37.94 -13.53
CA LYS A 99 -15.15 39.35 -13.13
C LYS A 99 -14.91 40.25 -14.34
N GLU A 100 -14.05 39.85 -15.27
CA GLU A 100 -13.81 40.61 -16.51
C GLU A 100 -15.10 40.76 -17.35
N LYS A 101 -15.87 39.68 -17.49
CA LYS A 101 -17.16 39.71 -18.20
C LYS A 101 -18.18 40.61 -17.50
N GLU A 102 -18.25 40.59 -16.17
CA GLU A 102 -19.13 41.49 -15.41
C GLU A 102 -18.73 42.96 -15.56
N ASP A 103 -17.43 43.26 -15.50
CA ASP A 103 -16.92 44.63 -15.65
C ASP A 103 -17.16 45.15 -17.08
N GLU A 104 -16.96 44.31 -18.11
CA GLU A 104 -17.26 44.66 -19.50
C GLU A 104 -18.77 44.90 -19.71
N PHE A 105 -19.62 44.07 -19.11
CA PHE A 105 -21.08 44.23 -19.19
C PHE A 105 -21.55 45.54 -18.53
N LYS A 106 -21.04 45.87 -17.33
CA LYS A 106 -21.32 47.14 -16.64
C LYS A 106 -20.87 48.34 -17.46
N LEU A 107 -19.73 48.24 -18.16
CA LEU A 107 -19.21 49.31 -19.00
C LEU A 107 -20.09 49.56 -20.23
N LYS A 108 -20.65 48.50 -20.84
CA LYS A 108 -21.60 48.61 -21.97
C LYS A 108 -22.91 49.27 -21.55
N ILE A 109 -23.46 48.93 -20.38
CA ILE A 109 -24.68 49.57 -19.84
C ILE A 109 -24.46 51.07 -19.60
N LYS A 110 -23.32 51.49 -19.03
CA LYS A 110 -23.04 52.92 -18.77
C LYS A 110 -22.85 53.78 -20.03
N ARG A 111 -22.63 53.18 -21.19
CA ARG A 111 -22.40 53.88 -22.47
C ARG A 111 -23.66 53.96 -23.35
N THR A 112 -24.76 53.35 -22.92
CA THR A 112 -26.08 53.37 -23.59
C THR A 112 -26.99 54.32 -22.83
#